data_AF-C1KH06-F1
#
_entry.id   AF-C1KH06-F1
#
_cell.length_a   1.000
_cell.length_b   1.000
_cell.length_c   1.000
_cell.angle_alpha   90.00
_cell.angle_beta   90.00
_cell.angle_gamma   90.00
#
_symmetry.space_group_name_H-M   'P 1'
#
loop_
_entity.id
_entity.type
_entity.pdbx_description
1 polymer ?
#
loop_
_entity_poly.entity_id
_entity_poly.type
_entity_poly.pdbx_seq_one_letter_code
_entity_poly.pdbx_strand_id
1 'polypeptide(L)'
;ETLSFGLVSCQTQHLLAAMLNDDDFGSNFLSESSKRLKNRHDYFTKALEEVGINCLKNNARPIFWMDLRRPLTGQTLGGEPSLCSGTGSVRKLNISPGSS
;
A
#
# COMPACT_ATOMS: atom_id res chain seq x y z
N GLU A 1 4.64 16.95 37.21
CA GLU A 1 4.21 15.61 36.74
C GLU A 1 4.00 15.69 35.23
N THR A 2 4.90 15.10 34.46
CA THR A 2 4.77 15.06 32.99
C THR A 2 3.80 13.94 32.64
N LEU A 3 2.54 14.29 32.34
CA LEU A 3 1.59 13.31 31.82
C LEU A 3 2.10 12.79 30.48
N SER A 4 2.38 11.50 30.44
CA SER A 4 2.69 10.81 29.21
C SER A 4 1.39 10.53 28.44
N PHE A 5 1.10 11.35 27.42
CA PHE A 5 -0.08 11.20 26.56
C PHE A 5 0.07 10.22 25.39
N GLY A 6 1.23 9.55 25.25
CA GLY A 6 1.54 8.71 24.07
C GLY A 6 2.29 7.42 24.35
N LEU A 7 2.35 6.96 25.60
CA LEU A 7 3.01 5.69 25.91
C LEU A 7 2.18 4.52 25.36
N VAL A 8 2.89 3.57 24.76
CA VAL A 8 2.33 2.26 24.39
C VAL A 8 1.91 1.54 25.67
N SER A 9 0.76 0.87 25.66
CA SER A 9 0.28 0.12 26.82
C SER A 9 1.29 -0.97 27.23
N CYS A 10 1.42 -1.23 28.53
CA CYS A 10 2.29 -2.31 29.03
C CYS A 10 1.92 -3.67 28.42
N GLN A 11 0.63 -3.88 28.14
CA GLN A 11 0.15 -5.09 27.47
C GLN A 11 0.71 -5.24 26.05
N THR A 12 0.66 -4.20 25.22
CA THR A 12 1.23 -4.24 23.87
C THR A 12 2.75 -4.38 23.94
N GLN A 13 3.42 -3.71 24.87
CA GLN A 13 4.86 -3.85 25.06
C GLN A 13 5.24 -5.31 25.41
N HIS A 14 4.53 -5.93 26.35
CA HIS A 14 4.78 -7.32 26.75
C HIS A 14 4.53 -8.30 25.60
N LEU A 15 3.42 -8.13 24.87
CA LEU A 15 3.09 -8.96 23.71
C LEU A 15 4.16 -8.86 22.61
N LEU A 16 4.55 -7.64 22.23
CA LEU A 16 5.56 -7.43 21.20
C LEU A 16 6.93 -7.96 21.64
N ALA A 17 7.32 -7.77 22.90
CA ALA A 17 8.57 -8.31 23.42
C ALA A 17 8.60 -9.84 23.34
N ALA A 18 7.51 -10.53 23.72
CA ALA A 18 7.42 -11.97 23.62
C ALA A 18 7.46 -12.46 22.16
N MET A 19 6.74 -11.80 21.25
CA MET A 19 6.73 -12.17 19.82
C MET A 19 8.07 -11.90 19.12
N LEU A 20 8.76 -10.80 19.45
CA LEU A 20 10.01 -10.41 18.79
C LEU A 20 11.24 -11.14 19.35
N ASN A 21 11.14 -11.75 20.52
CA ASN A 21 12.20 -12.57 21.11
C ASN A 21 12.18 -14.03 20.60
N ASP A 22 11.20 -14.39 19.77
CA ASP A 22 11.09 -15.69 19.10
C ASP A 22 11.71 -15.58 17.70
N ASP A 23 12.94 -16.07 17.54
CA ASP A 23 13.70 -15.99 16.28
C ASP A 23 13.06 -16.83 15.14
N ASP A 24 12.45 -17.96 15.48
CA ASP A 24 11.75 -18.82 14.51
C ASP A 24 10.50 -18.11 13.99
N PHE A 25 9.74 -17.47 14.88
CA PHE A 25 8.62 -16.62 14.48
C PHE A 25 9.10 -15.45 13.61
N GLY A 26 10.14 -14.72 14.04
CA GLY A 26 10.65 -13.54 13.34
C GLY A 26 11.11 -13.86 11.91
N SER A 27 11.90 -14.93 11.75
CA SER A 27 12.41 -15.36 10.44
C SER A 27 11.29 -15.84 9.50
N ASN A 28 10.34 -16.64 10.00
CA ASN A 28 9.18 -17.09 9.24
C ASN A 28 8.27 -15.91 8.84
N PHE A 29 8.02 -14.99 9.77
CA PHE A 29 7.21 -13.80 9.52
C PHE A 29 7.79 -12.94 8.39
N LEU A 30 9.10 -12.70 8.39
CA LEU A 30 9.77 -11.93 7.33
C LEU A 30 9.65 -12.64 5.97
N SER A 31 9.98 -13.93 5.92
CA SER A 31 9.93 -14.74 4.70
C SER A 31 8.53 -14.76 4.08
N GLU A 32 7.52 -15.13 4.86
CA GLU A 32 6.15 -15.25 4.38
C GLU A 32 5.52 -13.87 4.07
N SER A 33 5.84 -12.83 4.85
CA SER A 33 5.37 -11.47 4.55
C SER A 33 5.92 -10.95 3.23
N SER A 34 7.22 -11.12 2.97
CA SER A 34 7.84 -10.73 1.70
C SER A 34 7.27 -11.51 0.52
N LYS A 35 7.11 -12.83 0.66
CA LYS A 35 6.50 -13.69 -0.36
C LYS A 35 5.07 -13.28 -0.70
N ARG A 36 4.22 -13.08 0.31
CA ARG A 36 2.82 -12.67 0.13
C ARG A 36 2.72 -11.27 -0.49
N LEU A 37 3.60 -10.35 -0.10
CA LEU A 37 3.63 -9.01 -0.66
C LEU A 37 4.03 -9.04 -2.14
N LYS A 38 5.06 -9.81 -2.49
CA LYS A 38 5.50 -10.02 -3.87
C LYS A 38 4.40 -10.64 -4.73
N ASN A 39 3.77 -11.73 -4.26
CA ASN A 39 2.71 -12.42 -5.01
C ASN A 39 1.52 -11.49 -5.29
N ARG A 40 1.09 -10.72 -4.28
CA ARG A 40 0.02 -9.74 -4.44
C ARG A 40 0.43 -8.62 -5.40
N HIS A 41 1.68 -8.17 -5.32
CA HIS A 41 2.20 -7.15 -6.22
C HIS A 41 2.17 -7.62 -7.68
N ASP A 42 2.71 -8.82 -7.94
CA ASP A 42 2.81 -9.39 -9.27
C ASP A 42 1.43 -9.71 -9.86
N TYR A 43 0.51 -10.22 -9.05
CA TYR A 43 -0.87 -10.47 -9.49
C TYR A 43 -1.56 -9.16 -9.91
N PHE A 44 -1.47 -8.13 -9.09
CA PHE A 44 -2.19 -6.88 -9.34
C PHE A 44 -1.58 -6.08 -10.50
N THR A 45 -0.25 -6.02 -10.58
CA THR A 45 0.43 -5.33 -11.69
C THR A 45 0.18 -5.99 -13.04
N LYS A 46 0.14 -7.32 -13.12
CA LYS A 46 -0.26 -8.04 -14.35
C LYS A 46 -1.69 -7.69 -14.78
N ALA A 47 -2.64 -7.70 -13.86
CA ALA A 47 -4.03 -7.35 -14.16
C ALA A 47 -4.19 -5.88 -14.64
N LEU A 48 -3.37 -4.96 -14.10
CA LEU A 48 -3.34 -3.57 -14.57
C LEU A 48 -2.69 -3.45 -15.96
N GLU A 49 -1.63 -4.21 -16.23
CA GLU A 49 -0.96 -4.23 -17.53
C GLU A 49 -1.88 -4.75 -18.64
N GLU A 50 -2.71 -5.76 -18.36
CA GLU A 50 -3.74 -6.29 -19.27
C GLU A 50 -4.75 -5.23 -19.72
N VAL A 51 -5.03 -4.22 -18.87
CA VAL A 51 -5.91 -3.09 -19.21
C VAL A 51 -5.13 -1.84 -19.66
N GLY A 52 -3.84 -1.97 -19.94
CA GLY A 52 -2.97 -0.92 -20.46
C GLY A 52 -2.50 0.10 -19.41
N ILE A 53 -2.63 -0.20 -18.12
CA ILE A 53 -2.15 0.62 -17.01
C ILE A 53 -0.81 0.06 -16.53
N ASN A 54 0.26 0.81 -16.78
CA ASN A 54 1.59 0.44 -16.31
C ASN A 54 1.79 0.87 -14.86
N CYS A 55 2.55 0.09 -14.09
CA CYS A 55 2.98 0.46 -12.75
C CYS A 55 4.49 0.74 -12.73
N LEU A 56 4.92 1.73 -11.95
CA LEU A 56 6.34 1.94 -11.68
C LEU A 56 6.89 0.71 -10.93
N LYS A 57 8.01 0.16 -11.42
CA LYS A 57 8.71 -0.93 -10.73
C LYS A 57 9.20 -0.44 -9.37
N ASN A 58 8.57 -0.91 -8.29
CA ASN A 58 8.95 -0.66 -6.91
C ASN A 58 9.09 -2.03 -6.21
N ASN A 59 10.16 -2.20 -5.44
CA ASN A 59 10.55 -3.50 -4.91
C ASN A 59 10.16 -3.72 -3.43
N ALA A 60 9.55 -2.76 -2.72
CA ALA A 60 9.53 -2.85 -1.26
C ALA A 60 8.32 -2.26 -0.50
N ARG A 61 7.26 -1.78 -1.17
CA ARG A 61 6.13 -1.16 -0.45
C ARG A 61 4.78 -1.75 -0.89
N PRO A 62 3.79 -1.85 0.01
CA PRO A 62 2.43 -2.29 -0.30
C PRO A 62 1.61 -1.20 -1.01
N ILE A 63 2.26 -0.44 -1.89
CA ILE A 63 1.64 0.61 -2.69
C ILE A 63 2.03 0.42 -4.15
N PHE A 64 1.09 0.74 -5.04
CA PHE A 64 1.27 0.67 -6.48
C PHE A 64 1.25 2.09 -7.04
N TRP A 65 2.33 2.48 -7.71
CA TRP A 65 2.39 3.73 -8.43
C TRP A 65 1.92 3.47 -9.86
N MET A 66 0.64 3.76 -10.13
CA MET A 66 0.02 3.54 -11.43
C MET A 66 0.23 4.74 -12.34
N ASP A 67 0.52 4.49 -13.62
CA ASP A 67 0.54 5.50 -14.66
C ASP A 67 -0.87 5.64 -15.26
N LEU A 68 -1.61 6.64 -14.78
CA LEU A 68 -2.97 6.96 -15.25
C LEU A 68 -3.00 8.09 -16.28
N ARG A 69 -1.85 8.43 -16.90
CA ARG A 69 -1.78 9.51 -17.91
C ARG A 69 -2.62 9.23 -19.15
N ARG A 70 -2.81 7.96 -19.54
CA ARG A 70 -3.62 7.60 -20.73
C ARG A 70 -5.13 7.70 -20.47
N PRO A 71 -5.67 7.24 -19.31
CA PRO A 71 -7.06 7.48 -18.93
C PRO A 71 -7.45 8.95 -18.71
N LEU A 72 -6.49 9.84 -18.46
CA LEU A 72 -6.76 11.26 -18.21
C LEU A 72 -7.28 11.94 -19.49
N THR A 73 -8.49 12.53 -19.42
CA THR A 73 -9.09 13.34 -20.49
C THR A 73 -8.48 14.75 -20.56
N GLY A 74 -7.14 14.81 -20.65
CA GLY A 74 -6.34 16.03 -20.64
C GLY A 74 -5.45 16.17 -19.40
N GLN A 75 -4.26 16.75 -19.57
CA GLN A 75 -3.29 17.03 -18.49
C GLN A 75 -3.67 18.33 -17.77
N THR A 76 -4.81 18.34 -17.09
CA THR A 76 -5.28 19.49 -16.30
C THR A 76 -5.08 19.22 -14.80
N LEU A 77 -4.90 20.28 -14.02
CA LEU A 77 -4.76 20.18 -12.55
C LEU A 77 -5.98 19.54 -11.86
N GLY A 78 -7.17 19.63 -12.48
CA GLY A 78 -8.40 19.02 -11.96
C GLY A 78 -8.66 17.60 -12.47
N GLY A 79 -8.01 17.17 -13.56
CA GLY A 79 -8.30 15.88 -14.20
C GLY A 79 -8.00 14.68 -13.31
N GLU A 80 -6.89 14.73 -12.57
CA GLU A 80 -6.45 13.64 -11.71
C GLU A 80 -7.34 13.45 -10.47
N PRO A 81 -7.64 14.49 -9.65
CA PRO A 81 -8.60 14.35 -8.55
C PRO A 81 -9.98 13.85 -8.99
N SER A 82 -10.48 14.34 -10.13
CA SER A 82 -11.76 13.89 -10.70
C SER A 82 -11.72 12.42 -11.12
N LEU A 83 -10.63 11.97 -11.76
CA LEU A 83 -10.43 10.57 -12.14
C LEU A 83 -10.39 9.65 -10.90
N CYS A 84 -9.65 10.02 -9.85
CA CYS A 84 -9.56 9.24 -8.62
C CYS A 84 -10.93 9.12 -7.92
N SER A 85 -11.67 10.23 -7.83
CA SER A 85 -13.00 10.28 -7.20
C SER A 85 -14.06 9.49 -7.99
N GLY A 86 -14.03 9.62 -9.33
CA GLY A 86 -14.89 8.86 -10.22
C GLY A 86 -14.57 7.36 -10.20
N THR A 87 -13.29 7.00 -10.07
CA THR A 87 -12.87 5.60 -9.98
C THR A 87 -13.45 4.94 -8.75
N GLY A 88 -13.38 5.55 -7.56
CA GLY A 88 -13.97 4.99 -6.33
C GLY A 88 -15.50 4.87 -6.35
N SER A 89 -16.17 5.68 -7.16
CA SER A 89 -17.63 5.68 -7.31
C SER A 89 -18.12 4.67 -8.35
N VAL A 90 -17.38 4.47 -9.44
CA VAL A 90 -17.75 3.63 -10.60
C VAL A 90 -17.14 2.23 -10.52
N ARG A 91 -15.95 2.11 -9.94
CA ARG A 91 -15.23 0.86 -9.68
C ARG A 91 -15.00 0.80 -8.18
N LYS A 92 -15.12 -0.35 -7.52
CA LYS A 92 -14.95 -0.43 -6.05
C LYS A 92 -13.47 -0.32 -5.61
N LEU A 93 -12.72 0.59 -6.23
CA LEU A 93 -11.28 0.77 -6.08
C LEU A 93 -11.01 2.21 -5.63
N ASN A 94 -10.54 2.35 -4.39
CA ASN A 94 -10.08 3.62 -3.86
C ASN A 94 -8.64 3.86 -4.31
N ILE A 95 -8.40 4.98 -5.01
CA ILE A 95 -7.08 5.40 -5.49
C ILE A 95 -6.82 6.83 -4.99
N SER A 96 -5.60 7.12 -4.59
CA SER A 96 -5.17 8.46 -4.16
C SER A 96 -4.43 9.19 -5.30
N PRO A 97 -4.65 10.50 -5.48
CA PRO A 97 -3.90 11.29 -6.45
C PRO A 97 -2.46 11.51 -5.99
N GLY A 98 -1.52 11.54 -6.93
CA GLY A 98 -0.10 11.84 -6.72
C GLY A 98 0.20 13.30 -6.39
N SER A 99 -0.77 14.20 -6.56
CA SER A 99 -0.66 15.63 -6.23
C SER A 99 -0.86 15.95 -4.73
N SER A 100 -0.89 14.95 -3.86
CA SER A 100 -1.16 15.09 -2.43
C SER A 100 0.09 15.44 -1.61
#